data_AF-A0A847AJS2-F1
#
_entry.id   AF-A0A847AJS2-F1
#
_cell.length_a   1.000
_cell.length_b   1.000
_cell.length_c   1.000
_cell.angle_alpha   90.00
_cell.angle_beta   90.00
_cell.angle_gamma   90.00
#
_symmetry.space_group_name_H-M   'P 1'
#
loop_
_entity.id
_entity.type
_entity.pdbx_description
1 polymer ?
#
loop_
_entity_poly.entity_id
_entity_poly.type
_entity_poly.pdbx_seq_one_letter_code
_entity_poly.pdbx_strand_id
1 'polypeptide(L)'
;MRKNIILLILSLIFSGTINGKTRKAVFIIADGIPADQIERLKPPAIFDSSERGAYSRAYMGGEIGGYSQTATISAICYTSLLTSTWVNKHNVTGNENLDPNYNYWTLFRIAKEQS
;
A
#
# COMPACT_ATOMS: atom_id res chain seq x y z
N MET A 1 -6.45 -8.14 55.82
CA MET A 1 -7.31 -8.77 54.78
C MET A 1 -8.09 -7.74 53.95
N ARG A 2 -8.89 -6.84 54.53
CA ARG A 2 -9.63 -5.78 53.80
C ARG A 2 -8.77 -4.89 52.87
N LYS A 3 -7.58 -4.45 53.31
CA LYS A 3 -6.68 -3.60 52.51
C LYS A 3 -6.16 -4.31 51.25
N ASN A 4 -5.86 -5.60 51.35
CA ASN A 4 -5.36 -6.41 50.22
C ASN A 4 -6.47 -6.66 49.19
N ILE A 5 -7.73 -6.81 49.66
CA ILE A 5 -8.91 -6.92 48.78
C ILE A 5 -9.14 -5.60 48.03
N ILE A 6 -9.00 -4.45 48.69
CA ILE A 6 -9.12 -3.12 48.06
C ILE A 6 -8.02 -2.90 47.00
N LEU A 7 -6.78 -3.29 47.30
CA LEU A 7 -5.66 -3.23 46.35
C LEU A 7 -5.88 -4.14 45.14
N LEU A 8 -6.42 -5.35 45.35
CA LEU A 8 -6.74 -6.28 44.27
C LEU A 8 -7.86 -5.75 43.35
N ILE A 9 -8.90 -5.15 43.94
CA ILE A 9 -9.99 -4.47 43.22
C ILE A 9 -9.44 -3.30 42.39
N LEU A 10 -8.54 -2.46 42.96
CA LEU A 10 -7.94 -1.35 42.24
C LEU A 10 -7.09 -1.81 41.05
N SER A 11 -6.32 -2.90 41.22
CA SER A 11 -5.51 -3.53 40.18
C SER A 11 -6.34 -4.10 39.03
N LEU A 12 -7.50 -4.71 39.34
CA LEU A 12 -8.42 -5.21 38.32
C LEU A 12 -9.05 -4.07 37.50
N ILE A 13 -9.38 -2.95 38.15
CA ILE A 13 -9.97 -1.77 37.48
C ILE A 13 -8.95 -1.09 36.57
N PHE A 14 -7.67 -1.06 36.96
CA PHE A 14 -6.60 -0.47 36.14
C PHE A 14 -6.16 -1.36 34.95
N SER A 15 -6.62 -2.62 34.91
CA SER A 15 -6.37 -3.55 33.79
C SER A 15 -7.37 -3.40 32.64
N GLY A 16 -8.23 -2.37 32.68
CA GLY A 16 -9.11 -2.01 31.57
C GLY A 16 -8.31 -1.89 30.27
N THR A 17 -8.78 -2.57 29.23
CA THR A 17 -8.11 -2.64 27.92
C THR A 17 -7.96 -1.23 27.34
N ILE A 18 -6.74 -0.72 27.30
CA ILE A 18 -6.40 0.48 26.54
C ILE A 18 -6.53 0.11 25.06
N ASN A 19 -7.70 0.33 24.48
CA ASN A 19 -7.89 0.21 23.04
C ASN A 19 -7.19 1.41 22.38
N GLY A 20 -5.94 1.20 21.95
CA GLY A 20 -5.21 2.17 21.15
C GLY A 20 -5.96 2.50 19.86
N LYS A 21 -5.75 3.71 19.32
CA LYS A 21 -6.32 4.08 18.01
C LYS A 21 -5.87 3.06 16.96
N THR A 22 -6.83 2.52 16.20
CA THR A 22 -6.53 1.71 15.01
C THR A 22 -5.70 2.52 14.04
N ARG A 23 -4.51 2.03 13.68
CA ARG A 23 -3.71 2.65 12.63
C ARG A 23 -4.46 2.57 11.30
N LYS A 24 -4.49 3.68 10.56
CA LYS A 24 -5.08 3.77 9.23
C LYS A 24 -3.96 3.84 8.20
N ALA A 25 -4.15 3.18 7.06
CA ALA A 25 -3.24 3.23 5.93
C ALA A 25 -3.91 3.95 4.76
N VAL A 26 -3.14 4.77 4.03
CA VAL A 26 -3.55 5.42 2.79
C VAL A 26 -2.55 5.04 1.71
N PHE A 27 -3.05 4.57 0.58
CA PHE A 27 -2.25 4.22 -0.59
C PHE A 27 -2.52 5.24 -1.70
N ILE A 28 -1.47 5.88 -2.21
CA ILE A 28 -1.55 6.97 -3.19
C ILE A 28 -0.78 6.57 -4.43
N ILE A 29 -1.41 6.70 -5.59
CA ILE A 29 -0.76 6.63 -6.89
C ILE A 29 -0.81 8.03 -7.51
N ALA A 30 0.34 8.54 -7.94
CA ALA A 30 0.45 9.84 -8.60
C ALA A 30 0.97 9.64 -10.03
N ASP A 31 0.16 10.02 -11.03
CA ASP A 31 0.48 9.80 -12.45
C ASP A 31 1.51 10.80 -12.97
N GLY A 32 2.32 10.36 -13.93
CA GLY A 32 3.16 11.24 -14.74
C GLY A 32 4.25 11.97 -13.95
N ILE A 33 4.60 11.49 -12.76
CA ILE A 33 5.67 12.07 -11.93
C ILE A 33 6.94 11.24 -12.10
N PRO A 34 7.93 11.73 -12.86
CA PRO A 34 9.20 11.02 -13.02
C PRO A 34 10.07 11.21 -11.75
N ALA A 35 10.82 10.16 -11.40
CA ALA A 35 11.58 10.11 -10.14
C ALA A 35 12.65 11.21 -10.03
N ASP A 36 13.28 11.57 -11.15
CA ASP A 36 14.29 12.63 -11.22
C ASP A 36 13.73 13.99 -10.80
N GLN A 37 12.46 14.29 -11.10
CA GLN A 37 11.84 15.53 -10.68
C GLN A 37 11.56 15.56 -9.18
N ILE A 38 11.16 14.44 -8.58
CA ILE A 38 11.01 14.32 -7.12
C ILE A 38 12.35 14.52 -6.43
N GLU A 39 13.39 13.85 -6.89
CA GLU A 39 14.73 13.93 -6.28
C GLU A 39 15.38 15.30 -6.45
N ARG A 40 15.17 15.95 -7.61
CA ARG A 40 15.69 17.30 -7.89
C ARG A 40 14.98 18.37 -7.06
N LEU A 41 13.65 18.31 -6.96
CA LEU A 41 12.86 19.34 -6.29
C LEU A 41 12.77 19.14 -4.78
N LYS A 42 13.02 17.92 -4.29
CA LYS A 42 12.88 17.52 -2.89
C LYS A 42 11.61 18.05 -2.22
N PRO A 43 10.40 17.70 -2.72
CA PRO A 43 9.16 18.24 -2.15
C PRO A 43 9.05 17.90 -0.65
N PRO A 44 8.80 18.88 0.24
CA PRO A 44 8.71 18.64 1.68
C PRO A 44 7.67 17.57 2.04
N ALA A 45 6.53 17.56 1.35
CA ALA A 45 5.47 16.57 1.56
C ALA A 45 5.92 15.11 1.38
N ILE A 46 6.97 14.86 0.58
CA ILE A 46 7.55 13.52 0.38
C ILE A 46 8.75 13.34 1.30
N PHE A 47 9.70 14.27 1.29
CA PHE A 47 10.98 14.06 1.95
C PHE A 47 10.91 14.16 3.48
N ASP A 48 10.09 15.04 4.06
CA ASP A 48 9.89 15.12 5.52
C ASP A 48 9.27 13.83 6.07
N SER A 49 8.45 13.15 5.25
CA SER A 49 7.88 11.85 5.60
C SER A 49 8.90 10.72 5.48
N SER A 50 9.82 10.83 4.51
CA SER A 50 10.86 9.84 4.26
C SER A 50 11.96 9.83 5.33
N GLU A 51 12.21 10.96 6.01
CA GLU A 51 13.18 11.03 7.13
C GLU A 51 12.84 10.07 8.27
N ARG A 52 11.54 9.84 8.50
CA ARG A 52 11.03 8.89 9.49
C ARG A 52 10.55 7.57 8.87
N GLY A 53 10.71 7.42 7.56
CA GLY A 53 10.21 6.31 6.77
C GLY A 53 11.28 5.83 5.80
N ALA A 54 10.88 5.61 4.55
CA ALA A 54 11.81 5.23 3.49
C ALA A 54 11.38 5.84 2.16
N TYR A 55 12.37 6.13 1.32
CA TYR A 55 12.20 6.46 -0.09
C TYR A 55 13.06 5.51 -0.91
N SER A 56 12.50 4.91 -1.96
CA SER A 56 13.22 4.01 -2.85
C SER A 56 12.65 4.10 -4.25
N ARG A 57 13.49 3.80 -5.26
CA ARG A 57 13.03 3.66 -6.65
C ARG A 57 12.43 2.28 -6.86
N ALA A 58 11.30 2.24 -7.55
CA ALA A 58 10.72 1.03 -8.08
C ALA A 58 10.66 1.13 -9.61
N TYR A 59 10.79 -0.02 -10.27
CA TYR A 59 10.70 -0.11 -11.72
C TYR A 59 9.42 -0.83 -12.11
N MET A 60 8.81 -0.37 -13.19
CA MET A 60 7.64 -0.99 -13.79
C MET A 60 7.94 -1.32 -15.25
N GLY A 61 7.25 -2.33 -15.79
CA GLY A 61 7.33 -2.70 -17.20
C GLY A 61 7.72 -4.17 -17.43
N GLY A 62 7.98 -4.93 -16.37
CA GLY A 62 8.44 -6.31 -16.48
C GLY A 62 9.78 -6.43 -17.23
N GLU A 63 10.09 -7.64 -17.67
CA GLU A 63 11.31 -7.92 -18.43
C GLU A 63 11.14 -7.51 -19.90
N ILE A 64 12.04 -6.67 -20.41
CA ILE A 64 12.03 -6.24 -21.82
C ILE A 64 12.31 -7.46 -22.72
N GLY A 65 11.43 -7.71 -23.69
CA GLY A 65 11.44 -8.88 -24.58
C GLY A 65 10.92 -10.16 -23.92
N GLY A 66 10.62 -10.13 -22.62
CA GLY A 66 10.20 -11.30 -21.86
C GLY A 66 8.69 -11.47 -21.76
N TYR A 67 8.28 -12.59 -21.16
CA TYR A 67 6.86 -12.92 -20.93
C TYR A 67 6.11 -11.88 -20.08
N SER A 68 6.83 -11.09 -19.28
CA SER A 68 6.25 -10.07 -18.41
C SER A 68 6.29 -8.65 -18.99
N GLN A 69 6.79 -8.47 -20.22
CA GLN A 69 6.90 -7.15 -20.84
C GLN A 69 5.56 -6.42 -20.79
N THR A 70 5.57 -5.25 -20.18
CA THR A 70 4.38 -4.45 -19.85
C THR A 70 4.62 -3.02 -20.30
N ALA A 71 3.69 -2.48 -21.10
CA ALA A 71 3.78 -1.09 -21.54
C ALA A 71 3.50 -0.12 -20.37
N THR A 72 4.17 1.03 -20.38
CA THR A 72 3.99 2.10 -19.39
C THR A 72 2.79 2.98 -19.73
N ILE A 73 1.59 2.40 -19.71
CA ILE A 73 0.29 3.07 -19.97
C ILE A 73 -0.48 3.13 -18.64
N SER A 74 -1.12 4.26 -18.32
CA SER A 74 -1.72 4.52 -17.00
C SER A 74 -2.60 3.37 -16.47
N ALA A 75 -3.58 2.89 -17.24
CA ALA A 75 -4.46 1.81 -16.77
C ALA A 75 -3.72 0.49 -16.50
N ILE A 76 -2.71 0.17 -17.32
CA ILE A 76 -1.84 -0.99 -17.12
C ILE A 76 -1.05 -0.80 -15.84
N CYS A 77 -0.45 0.39 -15.65
CA CYS A 77 0.33 0.77 -14.47
C CYS A 77 -0.42 0.65 -13.16
N TYR A 78 -1.64 1.18 -13.12
CA TYR A 78 -2.47 1.11 -11.93
C TYR A 78 -2.85 -0.32 -11.62
N THR A 79 -3.21 -1.10 -12.62
CA THR A 79 -3.58 -2.50 -12.41
C THR A 79 -2.40 -3.32 -11.92
N SER A 80 -1.19 -3.09 -12.43
CA SER A 80 0.01 -3.76 -11.92
C SER A 80 0.30 -3.42 -10.46
N LEU A 81 0.19 -2.15 -10.06
CA LEU A 81 0.36 -1.72 -8.66
C LEU A 81 -0.71 -2.32 -7.73
N LEU A 82 -1.96 -2.36 -8.20
CA LEU A 82 -3.06 -2.89 -7.40
C LEU A 82 -2.97 -4.40 -7.20
N THR A 83 -2.55 -5.14 -8.23
CA THR A 83 -2.49 -6.62 -8.22
C THR A 83 -1.13 -7.18 -7.84
N SER A 84 -0.08 -6.35 -7.80
CA SER A 84 1.32 -6.78 -7.69
C SER A 84 1.73 -7.78 -8.78
N THR A 85 1.17 -7.64 -9.98
CA THR A 85 1.46 -8.48 -11.14
C THR A 85 1.63 -7.66 -12.42
N TRP A 86 2.01 -8.30 -13.52
CA TRP A 86 2.24 -7.67 -14.83
C TRP A 86 1.12 -8.00 -15.82
N VAL A 87 1.16 -7.41 -17.02
CA VAL A 87 0.06 -7.50 -18.00
C VAL A 87 -0.30 -8.93 -18.39
N ASN A 88 0.70 -9.81 -18.44
CA ASN A 88 0.53 -11.23 -18.73
C ASN A 88 -0.31 -11.99 -17.68
N LYS A 89 -0.53 -11.39 -16.50
CA LYS A 89 -1.37 -11.92 -15.43
C LYS A 89 -2.70 -11.17 -15.35
N HIS A 90 -2.65 -9.86 -15.12
CA HIS A 90 -3.86 -9.07 -14.86
C HIS A 90 -4.67 -8.71 -16.12
N ASN A 91 -4.13 -8.95 -17.33
CA ASN A 91 -4.82 -8.84 -18.62
C ASN A 91 -5.35 -7.44 -19.00
N VAL A 92 -4.85 -6.39 -18.35
CA VAL A 92 -5.19 -4.99 -18.72
C VAL A 92 -4.11 -4.47 -19.66
N THR A 93 -4.47 -4.26 -20.91
CA THR A 93 -3.53 -4.00 -22.02
C THR A 93 -3.62 -2.58 -22.60
N GLY A 94 -4.53 -1.75 -22.09
CA GLY A 94 -4.75 -0.37 -22.56
C GLY A 94 -5.68 0.41 -21.66
N ASN A 95 -6.09 1.61 -22.10
CA ASN A 95 -7.01 2.49 -21.35
C ASN A 95 -8.48 2.25 -21.69
N GLU A 96 -8.78 1.47 -22.73
CA GLU A 96 -10.12 1.19 -23.23
C GLU A 96 -10.33 -0.32 -23.32
N ASN A 97 -11.59 -0.75 -23.41
CA ASN A 97 -11.98 -2.17 -23.55
C ASN A 97 -11.28 -3.07 -22.51
N LEU A 98 -11.30 -2.61 -21.25
CA LEU A 98 -10.62 -3.27 -20.14
C LEU A 98 -11.21 -4.67 -19.92
N ASP A 99 -10.36 -5.68 -19.87
CA ASP A 99 -10.73 -7.07 -19.55
C ASP A 99 -9.85 -7.61 -18.40
N PRO A 100 -10.03 -7.11 -17.15
CA PRO A 100 -9.17 -7.49 -16.04
C PRO A 100 -9.33 -8.95 -15.64
N ASN A 101 -8.23 -9.65 -15.42
CA ASN A 101 -8.25 -11.01 -14.88
C ASN A 101 -8.44 -11.01 -13.35
N TYR A 102 -9.68 -11.21 -12.91
CA TYR A 102 -10.07 -11.18 -11.48
C TYR A 102 -9.53 -12.34 -10.63
N ASN A 103 -8.80 -13.30 -11.21
CA ASN A 103 -8.07 -14.29 -10.43
C ASN A 103 -6.90 -13.66 -9.65
N TYR A 104 -6.41 -12.50 -10.08
CA TYR A 104 -5.37 -11.75 -9.38
C TYR A 104 -6.00 -10.68 -8.50
N TRP A 105 -5.88 -10.87 -7.18
CA TRP A 105 -6.54 -10.00 -6.22
C TRP A 105 -5.84 -8.66 -6.09
N THR A 106 -6.63 -7.61 -5.93
CA THR A 106 -6.10 -6.29 -5.59
C THR A 106 -5.72 -6.24 -4.11
N LEU A 107 -4.79 -5.35 -3.75
CA LEU A 107 -4.44 -5.08 -2.35
C LEU A 107 -5.67 -4.73 -1.50
N PHE A 108 -6.69 -4.07 -2.09
CA PHE A 108 -7.93 -3.73 -1.39
C PHE A 108 -8.78 -4.96 -1.08
N ARG A 109 -8.86 -5.91 -2.00
CA ARG A 109 -9.57 -7.17 -1.75
C ARG A 109 -8.86 -7.95 -0.65
N ILE A 110 -7.53 -8.07 -0.71
CA ILE A 110 -6.74 -8.72 0.33
C ILE A 110 -6.99 -8.07 1.69
N ALA A 111 -6.93 -6.73 1.78
CA ALA A 111 -7.19 -6.01 3.03
C ALA A 111 -8.61 -6.23 3.56
N LYS A 112 -9.61 -6.29 2.68
CA LYS A 112 -11.02 -6.53 3.06
C LYS A 112 -11.22 -7.94 3.64
N GLU A 113 -10.62 -8.95 3.04
CA GLU A 113 -10.75 -10.35 3.50
C GLU A 113 -9.97 -10.62 4.81
N GLN A 114 -9.07 -9.72 5.21
CA GLN A 114 -8.29 -9.78 6.46
C GLN A 114 -8.87 -8.91 7.58
N SER A 115 -9.94 -8.16 7.31
CA SER A 115 -10.60 -7.25 8.27
C SER A 115 -11.84 -7.89 8.88
#